data_AF-A0A930TR51-F1
#
_entry.id   AF-A0A930TR51-F1
#
_cell.length_a   1.000
_cell.length_b   1.000
_cell.length_c   1.000
_cell.angle_alpha   90.00
_cell.angle_beta   90.00
_cell.angle_gamma   90.00
#
_symmetry.space_group_name_H-M   'P 1'
#
loop_
_entity.id
_entity.type
_entity.pdbx_description
1 polymer ?
#
loop_
_entity_poly.entity_id
_entity_poly.type
_entity_poly.pdbx_seq_one_letter_code
_entity_poly.pdbx_strand_id
1 'polypeptide(L)'
;MSYCLNPSCPNPDNLAHTEICQACGSKLLLKDRYRVVQLLGQGGFGATFLAKDESLPGSPFCVIKQLRPAAHSAHVMQMARDLFKREAKTLGKIGNHPQVPRLLDYFEANQEFYLVQEYISGSTLQQEVRDSGPFSESGVKQFLSEILPMLQYIHSQQVIHRDIKPANLIRRAEDKKLVLIDFGAVKDQVSPERMGASEQTALTSYAIGTPGYAPPEQMAMRPVYASDIYALGVTCIYLLSGKSPKDMNYDSMTGELLWREHVHVSEHFAGVLQKMLEVSVRHRYQSPNDVLRALDLEPYLDSLAQSMVTTAGKSSGPNTVAKSGRSPSADPAGDHTSLSTSPSARMAAAIRARQIARQGGDTTNIQTGGNRRTPGIARTSLDSNSSSGNTPHRTGGAARSNSSEQPASKILARMDAKEILDAYAKGRRDFTLHNLGMLNLSRANLSGASFHQSKLCKVNLQGANLFNADFGRANLNEAVLKNANLARAYLSHADLGNANLRGADLSYAYLSNANLRGANLCGADLTGAKISEEQLATARTNWATIHPSGRRGFW
;
A
#
# COMPACT_ATOMS: atom_id res chain seq x y z
N MET A 1 26.92 -32.54 4.88
CA MET A 1 26.71 -32.47 6.34
C MET A 1 25.31 -32.96 6.64
N SER A 2 25.13 -33.64 7.77
CA SER A 2 23.84 -34.07 8.30
C SER A 2 23.75 -33.59 9.76
N TYR A 3 22.61 -33.04 10.16
CA TYR A 3 22.41 -32.49 11.50
C TYR A 3 21.44 -33.36 12.30
N CYS A 4 21.76 -33.63 13.57
CA CYS A 4 20.93 -34.43 14.45
C CYS A 4 19.78 -33.60 15.05
N LEU A 5 18.54 -34.08 14.90
CA LEU A 5 17.36 -33.40 15.47
C LEU A 5 17.16 -33.63 16.97
N ASN A 6 17.88 -34.58 17.58
CA ASN A 6 17.77 -34.86 19.00
C ASN A 6 18.23 -33.64 19.82
N PRO A 7 17.34 -32.99 20.61
CA PRO A 7 17.68 -31.80 21.39
C PRO A 7 18.76 -32.04 22.44
N SER A 8 18.92 -33.29 22.91
CA SER A 8 19.90 -33.69 23.92
C SER A 8 21.22 -34.17 23.32
N CYS A 9 21.40 -34.05 22.01
CA CYS A 9 22.64 -34.49 21.36
C CYS A 9 23.82 -33.58 21.76
N PRO A 10 24.92 -34.13 22.29
CA PRO A 10 26.08 -33.32 22.69
C PRO A 10 26.89 -32.81 21.48
N ASN A 11 26.81 -33.49 20.34
CA ASN A 11 27.42 -33.05 19.09
C ASN A 11 26.50 -33.39 17.90
N PRO A 12 25.66 -32.44 17.45
CA PRO A 12 24.66 -32.69 16.43
C PRO A 12 25.22 -32.74 15.00
N ASP A 13 26.45 -32.30 14.76
CA ASP A 13 27.04 -32.28 13.43
C ASP A 13 27.59 -33.65 13.03
N ASN A 14 27.19 -34.12 11.84
CA ASN A 14 27.58 -35.41 11.29
C ASN A 14 27.99 -35.27 9.82
N LEU A 15 28.77 -36.24 9.33
CA LEU A 15 29.16 -36.31 7.92
C LEU A 15 27.93 -36.43 7.02
N ALA A 16 28.10 -36.08 5.74
CA ALA A 16 27.03 -36.29 4.76
C ALA A 16 26.69 -37.78 4.65
N HIS A 17 25.41 -38.10 4.44
CA HIS A 17 24.89 -39.46 4.22
C HIS A 17 25.03 -40.44 5.38
N THR A 18 25.51 -40.01 6.56
CA THR A 18 25.46 -40.86 7.76
C THR A 18 24.00 -41.14 8.14
N GLU A 19 23.67 -42.40 8.44
CA GLU A 19 22.29 -42.79 8.81
C GLU A 19 21.99 -42.59 10.30
N ILE A 20 23.02 -42.74 11.14
CA ILE A 20 22.93 -42.68 12.60
C ILE A 20 23.90 -41.63 13.14
N CYS A 21 23.42 -40.81 14.07
CA CYS A 21 24.21 -39.81 14.75
C CYS A 21 25.33 -40.47 15.56
N GLN A 22 26.58 -40.08 15.30
CA GLN A 22 27.75 -40.67 15.96
C GLN A 22 27.84 -40.31 17.45
N ALA A 23 27.17 -39.24 17.87
CA ALA A 23 27.23 -38.74 19.24
C ALA A 23 26.14 -39.30 20.16
N CYS A 24 24.95 -39.62 19.62
CA CYS A 24 23.79 -40.04 20.45
C CYS A 24 23.01 -41.24 19.89
N GLY A 25 23.43 -41.83 18.77
CA GLY A 25 22.78 -43.00 18.19
C GLY A 25 21.40 -42.74 17.55
N SER A 26 20.94 -41.48 17.49
CA SER A 26 19.65 -41.14 16.88
C SER A 26 19.69 -41.28 15.35
N LYS A 27 18.60 -41.72 14.73
CA LYS A 27 18.46 -41.72 13.26
C LYS A 27 18.55 -40.28 12.72
N LEU A 28 19.32 -40.09 11.65
CA LEU A 28 19.53 -38.78 11.01
C LEU A 28 18.55 -38.49 9.87
N LEU A 29 17.83 -39.51 9.40
CA LEU A 29 16.78 -39.37 8.40
C LEU A 29 15.41 -39.34 9.10
N LEU A 30 14.74 -38.19 9.05
CA LEU A 30 13.42 -38.00 9.65
C LEU A 30 12.34 -38.56 8.72
N LYS A 31 11.49 -39.44 9.25
CA LYS A 31 10.41 -40.12 8.50
C LYS A 31 10.93 -40.84 7.25
N ASP A 32 12.16 -41.35 7.32
CA ASP A 32 12.88 -41.99 6.20
C ASP A 32 12.88 -41.16 4.89
N ARG A 33 12.78 -39.83 5.02
CA ARG A 33 12.57 -38.90 3.91
C ARG A 33 13.40 -37.64 4.01
N TYR A 34 13.45 -37.01 5.18
CA TYR A 34 14.04 -35.70 5.32
C TYR A 34 15.40 -35.76 6.02
N ARG A 35 16.42 -35.25 5.35
CA ARG A 35 17.76 -35.10 5.94
C ARG A 35 18.00 -33.67 6.35
N VAL A 36 18.19 -33.45 7.65
CA VAL A 36 18.49 -32.12 8.16
C VAL A 36 19.94 -31.76 7.86
N VAL A 37 20.16 -30.55 7.35
CA VAL A 37 21.47 -30.04 6.95
C VAL A 37 22.05 -29.13 8.02
N GLN A 38 21.24 -28.22 8.57
CA GLN A 38 21.68 -27.25 9.59
C GLN A 38 20.49 -26.68 10.39
N LEU A 39 20.79 -26.19 11.59
CA LEU A 39 19.89 -25.37 12.39
C LEU A 39 19.85 -23.93 11.81
N LEU A 40 18.65 -23.41 11.53
CA LEU A 40 18.43 -22.04 11.09
C LEU A 40 18.13 -21.09 12.25
N GLY A 41 17.46 -21.59 13.29
CA GLY A 41 17.15 -20.82 14.49
C GLY A 41 16.43 -21.65 15.54
N GLN A 42 16.59 -21.27 16.80
CA GLN A 42 15.99 -21.95 17.94
C GLN A 42 15.45 -20.91 18.94
N GLY A 43 14.26 -21.18 19.48
CA GLY A 43 13.63 -20.39 20.54
C GLY A 43 12.93 -21.29 21.57
N GLY A 44 12.25 -20.69 22.53
CA GLY A 44 11.69 -21.40 23.70
C GLY A 44 10.67 -22.50 23.38
N PHE A 45 9.99 -22.43 22.23
CA PHE A 45 8.96 -23.41 21.83
C PHE A 45 9.31 -24.27 20.61
N GLY A 46 10.50 -24.12 20.04
CA GLY A 46 10.84 -24.89 18.86
C GLY A 46 12.17 -24.52 18.20
N ALA A 47 12.56 -25.37 17.26
CA ALA A 47 13.74 -25.19 16.45
C ALA A 47 13.37 -25.31 14.97
N THR A 48 13.96 -24.46 14.15
CA THR A 48 13.75 -24.39 12.70
C THR A 48 15.03 -24.83 12.01
N PHE A 49 14.91 -25.74 11.05
CA PHE A 49 16.04 -26.37 10.38
C PHE A 49 15.90 -26.28 8.86
N LEU A 50 17.04 -26.20 8.19
CA LEU A 50 17.13 -26.46 6.76
C LEU A 50 17.30 -27.95 6.54
N ALA A 51 16.51 -28.55 5.67
CA ALA A 51 16.57 -29.97 5.34
C ALA A 51 16.45 -30.19 3.83
N LYS A 52 16.82 -31.39 3.38
CA LYS A 52 16.55 -31.89 2.03
C LYS A 52 15.49 -32.97 2.08
N ASP A 53 14.57 -32.95 1.12
CA ASP A 53 13.64 -34.05 0.90
C ASP A 53 14.29 -35.10 -0.01
N GLU A 54 14.90 -36.13 0.57
CA GLU A 54 15.64 -37.16 -0.17
C GLU A 54 14.72 -38.11 -0.96
N SER A 55 13.40 -38.07 -0.72
CA SER A 55 12.43 -38.89 -1.47
C SER A 55 12.11 -38.33 -2.86
N LEU A 56 12.42 -37.05 -3.11
CA LEU A 56 12.14 -36.38 -4.37
C LEU A 56 13.40 -36.26 -5.25
N PRO A 57 13.26 -36.36 -6.59
CA PRO A 57 14.38 -36.14 -7.51
C PRO A 57 15.06 -34.78 -7.28
N GLY A 58 16.39 -34.77 -7.25
CA GLY A 58 17.19 -33.56 -6.99
C GLY A 58 17.26 -33.12 -5.53
N SER A 59 16.61 -33.84 -4.61
CA SER A 59 16.63 -33.62 -3.16
C SER A 59 16.43 -32.14 -2.75
N PRO A 60 15.28 -31.54 -3.13
CA PRO A 60 15.03 -30.13 -2.93
C PRO A 60 15.07 -29.73 -1.46
N PHE A 61 15.46 -28.48 -1.20
CA PHE A 61 15.49 -27.93 0.14
C PHE A 61 14.08 -27.64 0.67
N CYS A 62 13.89 -27.89 1.97
CA CYS A 62 12.69 -27.58 2.73
C CYS A 62 13.07 -27.05 4.12
N VAL A 63 12.11 -26.43 4.79
CA VAL A 63 12.23 -25.98 6.18
C VAL A 63 11.47 -26.93 7.07
N ILE A 64 12.10 -27.41 8.14
CA ILE A 64 11.46 -28.21 9.18
C ILE A 64 11.39 -27.39 10.45
N LYS A 65 10.19 -27.13 10.94
CA LYS A 65 9.99 -26.61 12.30
C LYS A 65 9.64 -27.77 13.22
N GLN A 66 10.51 -28.01 14.20
CA GLN A 66 10.25 -28.92 15.30
C GLN A 66 9.71 -28.12 16.48
N LEU A 67 8.53 -28.45 16.96
CA LEU A 67 8.01 -27.91 18.21
C LEU A 67 8.70 -28.64 19.38
N ARG A 68 9.25 -27.87 20.33
CA ARG A 68 9.99 -28.38 21.49
C ARG A 68 9.39 -27.79 22.77
N PRO A 69 8.37 -28.42 23.38
CA PRO A 69 7.76 -27.93 24.60
C PRO A 69 8.75 -27.95 25.77
N ALA A 70 8.79 -26.89 26.58
CA ALA A 70 9.70 -26.81 27.74
C ALA A 70 9.32 -27.76 28.89
N ALA A 71 8.06 -28.20 28.94
CA ALA A 71 7.55 -29.15 29.92
C ALA A 71 6.76 -30.27 29.23
N HIS A 72 6.88 -31.48 29.76
CA HIS A 72 6.24 -32.68 29.22
C HIS A 72 4.94 -33.06 29.95
N SER A 73 4.33 -32.13 30.70
CA SER A 73 3.04 -32.40 31.34
C SER A 73 1.96 -32.63 30.28
N ALA A 74 1.00 -33.52 30.57
CA ALA A 74 -0.04 -33.90 29.61
C ALA A 74 -0.80 -32.68 29.05
N HIS A 75 -1.05 -31.67 29.89
CA HIS A 75 -1.71 -30.44 29.49
C HIS A 75 -0.87 -29.59 28.53
N VAL A 76 0.44 -29.41 28.82
CA VAL A 76 1.36 -28.65 27.95
C VAL A 76 1.54 -29.34 26.61
N MET A 77 1.67 -30.67 26.60
CA MET A 77 1.77 -31.46 25.37
C MET A 77 0.50 -31.38 24.52
N GLN A 78 -0.68 -31.40 25.15
CA GLN A 78 -1.94 -31.26 24.42
C GLN A 78 -2.09 -29.87 23.80
N MET A 79 -1.74 -28.82 24.54
CA MET A 79 -1.73 -27.45 24.02
C MET A 79 -0.74 -27.30 22.86
N ALA A 80 0.48 -27.83 22.99
CA ALA A 80 1.48 -27.82 21.92
C ALA A 80 0.96 -28.51 20.65
N ARG A 81 0.27 -29.65 20.79
CA ARG A 81 -0.39 -30.36 19.70
C ARG A 81 -1.48 -29.51 19.03
N ASP A 82 -2.30 -28.81 19.81
CA ASP A 82 -3.38 -27.98 19.28
C ASP A 82 -2.84 -26.75 18.52
N LEU A 83 -1.77 -26.14 19.02
CA LEU A 83 -1.07 -25.04 18.35
C LEU A 83 -0.45 -25.48 17.03
N PHE A 84 0.24 -26.62 17.04
CA PHE A 84 0.83 -27.22 15.85
C PHE A 84 -0.22 -27.51 14.77
N LYS A 85 -1.33 -28.18 15.15
CA LYS A 85 -2.45 -28.46 14.24
C LYS A 85 -3.07 -27.18 13.70
N ARG A 86 -3.13 -26.12 14.51
CA ARG A 86 -3.64 -24.82 14.08
C ARG A 86 -2.76 -24.16 13.03
N GLU A 87 -1.44 -24.19 13.17
CA GLU A 87 -0.52 -23.64 12.15
C GLU A 87 -0.66 -24.40 10.83
N ALA A 88 -0.64 -25.74 10.87
CA ALA A 88 -0.84 -26.57 9.69
C ALA A 88 -2.19 -26.29 9.00
N LYS A 89 -3.28 -26.21 9.77
CA LYS A 89 -4.61 -25.86 9.25
C LYS A 89 -4.67 -24.45 8.66
N THR A 90 -3.95 -23.50 9.26
CA THR A 90 -3.90 -22.11 8.78
C THR A 90 -3.20 -22.05 7.42
N LEU A 91 -2.03 -22.67 7.27
CA LEU A 91 -1.32 -22.76 6.01
C LEU A 91 -2.14 -23.52 4.95
N GLY A 92 -2.81 -24.61 5.34
CA GLY A 92 -3.75 -25.32 4.47
C GLY A 92 -4.92 -24.46 3.99
N LYS A 93 -5.45 -23.57 4.86
CA LYS A 93 -6.52 -22.64 4.51
C LYS A 93 -6.05 -21.53 3.55
N ILE A 94 -4.85 -20.99 3.77
CA ILE A 94 -4.25 -19.97 2.91
C ILE A 94 -3.98 -20.54 1.51
N GLY A 95 -3.64 -21.82 1.43
CA GLY A 95 -3.44 -22.54 0.19
C GLY A 95 -2.18 -22.11 -0.55
N ASN A 96 -2.23 -22.13 -1.88
CA ASN A 96 -1.08 -21.82 -2.72
C ASN A 96 -1.04 -20.31 -3.05
N HIS A 97 -0.20 -19.56 -2.34
CA HIS A 97 0.05 -18.15 -2.61
C HIS A 97 1.55 -17.90 -2.81
N PRO A 98 2.00 -17.20 -3.86
CA PRO A 98 3.43 -17.08 -4.21
C PRO A 98 4.30 -16.36 -3.18
N GLN A 99 3.67 -15.67 -2.21
CA GLN A 99 4.31 -14.93 -1.14
C GLN A 99 4.06 -15.53 0.26
N VAL A 100 3.55 -16.76 0.33
CA VAL A 100 3.42 -17.54 1.57
C VAL A 100 4.04 -18.93 1.32
N PRO A 101 4.91 -19.44 2.20
CA PRO A 101 5.49 -20.76 2.01
C PRO A 101 4.42 -21.84 1.97
N ARG A 102 4.53 -22.77 1.01
CA ARG A 102 3.63 -23.93 0.95
C ARG A 102 3.91 -24.89 2.10
N LEU A 103 2.83 -25.46 2.66
CA LEU A 103 2.92 -26.60 3.55
C LEU A 103 3.19 -27.87 2.72
N LEU A 104 4.27 -28.58 3.03
CA LEU A 104 4.69 -29.79 2.32
C LEU A 104 4.30 -31.08 3.07
N ASP A 105 4.42 -31.07 4.39
CA ASP A 105 4.06 -32.19 5.26
C ASP A 105 3.88 -31.68 6.70
N TYR A 106 3.16 -32.43 7.51
CA TYR A 106 3.07 -32.20 8.96
C TYR A 106 2.80 -33.53 9.66
N PHE A 107 3.54 -33.83 10.73
CA PHE A 107 3.40 -35.11 11.43
C PHE A 107 3.92 -35.05 12.88
N GLU A 108 3.53 -36.05 13.65
CA GLU A 108 4.03 -36.33 14.99
C GLU A 108 4.92 -37.58 14.91
N ALA A 109 6.13 -37.53 15.45
CA ALA A 109 7.05 -38.66 15.53
C ALA A 109 7.78 -38.64 16.87
N ASN A 110 7.84 -39.76 17.59
CA ASN A 110 8.46 -39.85 18.93
C ASN A 110 7.95 -38.78 19.92
N GLN A 111 6.64 -38.45 19.89
CA GLN A 111 6.00 -37.39 20.70
C GLN A 111 6.47 -35.96 20.38
N GLU A 112 7.23 -35.79 19.29
CA GLU A 112 7.68 -34.50 18.77
C GLU A 112 6.84 -34.10 17.55
N PHE A 113 6.65 -32.79 17.35
CA PHE A 113 5.78 -32.26 16.29
C PHE A 113 6.62 -31.58 15.21
N TYR A 114 6.40 -31.94 13.94
CA TYR A 114 7.19 -31.48 12.81
C TYR A 114 6.32 -30.85 11.72
N LEU A 115 6.60 -29.59 11.38
CA LEU A 115 5.96 -28.87 10.29
C LEU A 115 6.97 -28.68 9.16
N VAL A 116 6.68 -29.21 7.97
CA VAL A 116 7.56 -29.13 6.81
C VAL A 116 7.01 -28.13 5.81
N GLN A 117 7.80 -27.11 5.49
CA GLN A 117 7.42 -26.00 4.62
C GLN A 117 8.41 -25.87 3.46
N GLU A 118 7.97 -25.20 2.40
CA GLU A 118 8.83 -24.73 1.32
C GLU A 118 9.97 -23.86 1.86
N TYR A 119 11.20 -24.14 1.41
CA TYR A 119 12.34 -23.29 1.73
C TYR A 119 12.35 -22.06 0.83
N ILE A 120 12.46 -20.89 1.43
CA ILE A 120 12.55 -19.61 0.73
C ILE A 120 13.99 -19.13 0.81
N SER A 121 14.71 -19.23 -0.31
CA SER A 121 16.06 -18.69 -0.42
C SER A 121 16.02 -17.16 -0.50
N GLY A 122 16.71 -16.47 0.41
CA GLY A 122 16.73 -15.01 0.47
C GLY A 122 17.20 -14.47 1.82
N SER A 123 17.21 -13.14 1.95
CA SER A 123 17.52 -12.45 3.21
C SER A 123 16.24 -12.01 3.89
N THR A 124 16.20 -12.13 5.21
CA THR A 124 15.15 -11.46 6.00
C THR A 124 15.34 -9.95 5.94
N LEU A 125 14.27 -9.16 6.09
CA LEU A 125 14.39 -7.71 6.16
C LEU A 125 15.24 -7.24 7.34
N GLN A 126 15.28 -8.04 8.42
CA GLN A 126 16.19 -7.77 9.55
C GLN A 126 17.68 -7.87 9.12
N GLN A 127 18.02 -8.84 8.27
CA GLN A 127 19.37 -8.96 7.71
C GLN A 127 19.63 -7.83 6.71
N GLU A 128 18.67 -7.48 5.85
CA GLU A 128 18.84 -6.35 4.91
C GLU A 128 19.18 -5.05 5.63
N VAL A 129 18.47 -4.73 6.72
CA VAL A 129 18.76 -3.52 7.51
C VAL A 129 20.11 -3.60 8.21
N ARG A 130 20.51 -4.78 8.70
CA ARG A 130 21.82 -4.98 9.32
C ARG A 130 22.96 -4.77 8.33
N ASP A 131 22.79 -5.27 7.11
CA ASP A 131 23.85 -5.33 6.10
C ASP A 131 23.93 -4.04 5.28
N SER A 132 22.78 -3.41 4.99
CA SER A 132 22.67 -2.24 4.11
C SER A 132 22.24 -0.95 4.82
N GLY A 133 21.91 -1.03 6.11
CA GLY A 133 21.41 0.09 6.90
C GLY A 133 19.89 0.30 6.75
N PRO A 134 19.34 1.33 7.46
CA PRO A 134 17.92 1.65 7.43
C PRO A 134 17.43 2.04 6.02
N PHE A 135 16.15 1.81 5.78
CA PHE A 135 15.48 2.11 4.52
C PHE A 135 15.12 3.59 4.46
N SER A 136 15.10 4.15 3.26
CA SER A 136 14.51 5.46 3.00
C SER A 136 12.98 5.43 3.16
N GLU A 137 12.37 6.60 3.30
CA GLU A 137 10.91 6.75 3.23
C GLU A 137 10.32 6.09 1.98
N SER A 138 10.92 6.31 0.81
CA SER A 138 10.50 5.69 -0.45
C SER A 138 10.64 4.16 -0.41
N GLY A 139 11.71 3.64 0.18
CA GLY A 139 11.90 2.19 0.35
C GLY A 139 10.84 1.57 1.26
N VAL A 140 10.46 2.25 2.34
CA VAL A 140 9.39 1.76 3.24
C VAL A 140 8.00 1.88 2.60
N LYS A 141 7.74 2.92 1.80
CA LYS A 141 6.51 3.01 0.99
C LYS A 141 6.43 1.88 -0.05
N GLN A 142 7.54 1.56 -0.72
CA GLN A 142 7.59 0.42 -1.63
C GLN A 142 7.34 -0.90 -0.86
N PHE A 143 7.99 -1.10 0.28
CA PHE A 143 7.73 -2.25 1.15
C PHE A 143 6.24 -2.37 1.50
N LEU A 144 5.60 -1.27 1.92
CA LEU A 144 4.18 -1.23 2.24
C LEU A 144 3.31 -1.60 1.02
N SER A 145 3.65 -1.10 -0.17
CA SER A 145 2.94 -1.42 -1.41
C SER A 145 3.01 -2.91 -1.79
N GLU A 146 4.10 -3.59 -1.42
CA GLU A 146 4.30 -5.02 -1.67
C GLU A 146 3.59 -5.91 -0.63
N ILE A 147 3.62 -5.53 0.65
CA ILE A 147 3.11 -6.36 1.77
C ILE A 147 1.61 -6.17 2.04
N LEU A 148 1.04 -4.97 1.85
CA LEU A 148 -0.37 -4.70 2.15
C LEU A 148 -1.35 -5.53 1.30
N PRO A 149 -1.14 -5.76 -0.02
CA PRO A 149 -1.98 -6.66 -0.80
C PRO A 149 -1.93 -8.11 -0.31
N MET A 150 -0.75 -8.58 0.09
CA MET A 150 -0.57 -9.91 0.66
C MET A 150 -1.32 -10.03 2.00
N LEU A 151 -1.19 -9.03 2.88
CA LEU A 151 -1.89 -9.00 4.15
C LEU A 151 -3.42 -8.97 3.96
N GLN A 152 -3.89 -8.21 2.97
CA GLN A 152 -5.30 -8.17 2.57
C GLN A 152 -5.81 -9.55 2.14
N TYR A 153 -5.00 -10.31 1.38
CA TYR A 153 -5.33 -11.69 1.01
C TYR A 153 -5.43 -12.60 2.24
N ILE A 154 -4.44 -12.56 3.14
CA ILE A 154 -4.44 -13.35 4.39
C ILE A 154 -5.69 -13.05 5.23
N HIS A 155 -6.04 -11.77 5.38
CA HIS A 155 -7.24 -11.35 6.10
C HIS A 155 -8.53 -11.81 5.42
N SER A 156 -8.58 -11.86 4.07
CA SER A 156 -9.72 -12.40 3.33
C SER A 156 -9.95 -13.90 3.56
N GLN A 157 -8.88 -14.63 3.88
CA GLN A 157 -8.95 -16.03 4.33
C GLN A 157 -9.33 -16.14 5.81
N GLN A 158 -9.75 -15.05 6.45
CA GLN A 158 -10.07 -14.94 7.87
C GLN A 158 -8.91 -15.38 8.79
N VAL A 159 -7.67 -15.11 8.38
CA VAL A 159 -6.46 -15.38 9.16
C VAL A 159 -5.90 -14.07 9.69
N ILE A 160 -5.43 -14.08 10.93
CA ILE A 160 -4.63 -12.99 11.54
C ILE A 160 -3.23 -13.57 11.76
N HIS A 161 -2.19 -12.90 11.28
CA HIS A 161 -0.83 -13.43 11.32
C HIS A 161 -0.22 -13.39 12.74
N ARG A 162 -0.38 -12.27 13.45
CA ARG A 162 0.02 -12.05 14.86
C ARG A 162 1.51 -11.96 15.15
N ASP A 163 2.37 -12.06 14.14
CA ASP A 163 3.83 -11.98 14.33
C ASP A 163 4.52 -11.37 13.10
N ILE A 164 3.95 -10.29 12.57
CA ILE A 164 4.58 -9.52 11.51
C ILE A 164 5.75 -8.75 12.11
N LYS A 165 6.96 -9.01 11.58
CA LYS A 165 8.20 -8.36 11.99
C LYS A 165 9.29 -8.56 10.92
N PRO A 166 10.37 -7.76 10.92
CA PRO A 166 11.45 -7.86 9.94
C PRO A 166 12.08 -9.25 9.80
N ALA A 167 12.17 -10.01 10.89
CA ALA A 167 12.73 -11.37 10.89
C ALA A 167 11.82 -12.42 10.20
N ASN A 168 10.53 -12.12 10.03
CA ASN A 168 9.55 -13.02 9.42
C ASN A 168 9.19 -12.60 7.98
N LEU A 169 9.93 -11.66 7.40
CA LEU A 169 9.73 -11.18 6.03
C LEU A 169 11.02 -11.45 5.26
N ILE A 170 10.97 -12.37 4.29
CA ILE A 170 12.11 -12.73 3.44
C ILE A 170 11.95 -12.07 2.08
N ARG A 171 12.98 -11.40 1.60
CA ARG A 171 13.09 -11.02 0.19
C ARG A 171 13.71 -12.18 -0.58
N ARG A 172 12.88 -12.86 -1.37
CA ARG A 172 13.30 -14.05 -2.13
C ARG A 172 14.39 -13.68 -3.13
N ALA A 173 15.45 -14.49 -3.20
CA ALA A 173 16.61 -14.22 -4.03
C ALA A 173 16.29 -14.22 -5.53
N GLU A 174 15.39 -15.12 -5.95
CA GLU A 174 15.04 -15.41 -7.35
C GLU A 174 14.37 -14.24 -8.06
N ASP A 175 13.37 -13.62 -7.42
CA ASP A 175 12.52 -12.59 -8.04
C ASP A 175 12.37 -11.31 -7.20
N LYS A 176 13.11 -11.22 -6.08
CA LYS A 176 13.10 -10.09 -5.13
C LYS A 176 11.74 -9.79 -4.51
N LYS A 177 10.76 -10.71 -4.59
CA LYS A 177 9.47 -10.55 -3.92
C LYS A 177 9.55 -10.84 -2.43
N LEU A 178 8.76 -10.11 -1.66
CA LEU A 178 8.56 -10.40 -0.24
C LEU A 178 7.74 -11.68 -0.07
N VAL A 179 8.19 -12.51 0.87
CA VAL A 179 7.51 -13.70 1.35
C VAL A 179 7.35 -13.58 2.86
N LEU A 180 6.10 -13.69 3.33
CA LEU A 180 5.79 -13.68 4.75
C LEU A 180 5.85 -15.11 5.28
N ILE A 181 6.72 -15.33 6.26
CA ILE A 181 6.94 -16.62 6.90
C ILE A 181 6.39 -16.60 8.32
N ASP A 182 6.27 -17.79 8.93
CA ASP A 182 5.96 -17.96 10.35
C ASP A 182 4.55 -17.52 10.80
N PHE A 183 3.53 -18.29 10.38
CA PHE A 183 2.14 -18.14 10.83
C PHE A 183 1.88 -18.70 12.25
N GLY A 184 2.94 -18.99 13.00
CA GLY A 184 2.90 -19.46 14.37
C GLY A 184 2.59 -18.32 15.33
N ALA A 185 1.38 -18.30 15.89
CA ALA A 185 0.89 -17.22 16.74
C ALA A 185 1.42 -17.24 18.19
N VAL A 186 2.27 -18.19 18.59
CA VAL A 186 2.62 -18.39 20.00
C VAL A 186 4.13 -18.33 20.18
N LYS A 187 4.60 -17.39 21.01
CA LYS A 187 6.01 -17.27 21.41
C LYS A 187 6.10 -17.28 22.93
N ASP A 188 7.18 -17.82 23.49
CA ASP A 188 7.40 -17.79 24.94
C ASP A 188 7.91 -16.40 25.34
N GLN A 189 7.42 -15.89 26.47
CA GLN A 189 8.06 -14.78 27.17
C GLN A 189 7.91 -14.96 28.69
N VAL A 190 8.76 -15.78 29.33
CA VAL A 190 9.33 -15.43 30.65
C VAL A 190 10.75 -15.97 30.79
N SER A 191 11.65 -15.11 31.30
CA SER A 191 13.02 -15.42 31.73
C SER A 191 13.07 -16.53 32.81
N PRO A 192 14.19 -17.27 32.96
CA PRO A 192 14.31 -18.39 33.93
C PRO A 192 14.24 -18.04 35.42
N GLU A 193 13.98 -16.78 35.81
CA GLU A 193 14.24 -16.29 37.17
C GLU A 193 12.99 -16.15 38.06
N ARG A 194 11.82 -16.62 37.61
CA ARG A 194 10.64 -16.77 38.49
C ARG A 194 10.33 -18.25 38.75
N MET A 195 11.30 -18.94 39.35
CA MET A 195 11.09 -20.25 39.95
C MET A 195 10.26 -20.09 41.23
N GLY A 196 8.94 -20.21 41.09
CA GLY A 196 8.05 -20.35 42.23
C GLY A 196 6.63 -19.89 41.94
N ALA A 197 5.82 -20.72 41.27
CA ALA A 197 4.39 -20.90 41.55
C ALA A 197 3.70 -21.70 40.43
N SER A 198 2.82 -22.62 40.85
CA SER A 198 1.60 -23.21 40.23
C SER A 198 1.51 -23.51 38.72
N GLU A 199 0.78 -24.59 38.40
CA GLU A 199 0.37 -24.98 37.03
C GLU A 199 -0.38 -23.86 36.27
N GLN A 200 -0.96 -22.89 36.97
CA GLN A 200 -1.57 -21.70 36.37
C GLN A 200 -0.57 -20.70 35.80
N THR A 201 0.67 -20.69 36.28
CA THR A 201 1.71 -19.75 35.80
C THR A 201 2.28 -20.19 34.46
N ALA A 202 2.27 -21.50 34.16
CA ALA A 202 2.61 -22.03 32.84
C ALA A 202 1.65 -21.49 31.77
N LEU A 203 0.35 -21.36 32.07
CA LEU A 203 -0.66 -20.81 31.15
C LEU A 203 -0.46 -19.32 30.84
N THR A 204 0.13 -18.54 31.76
CA THR A 204 0.47 -17.13 31.56
C THR A 204 1.81 -16.87 30.89
N SER A 205 2.65 -17.91 30.68
CA SER A 205 3.96 -17.77 30.03
C SER A 205 3.89 -17.71 28.49
N TYR A 206 2.74 -18.00 27.90
CA TYR A 206 2.55 -18.02 26.45
C TYR A 206 2.16 -16.63 25.92
N ALA A 207 3.13 -15.71 25.86
CA ALA A 207 2.88 -14.40 25.27
C ALA A 207 2.67 -14.49 23.74
N ILE A 208 1.50 -14.06 23.26
CA ILE A 208 1.22 -14.01 21.82
C ILE A 208 1.94 -12.81 21.17
N GLY A 209 3.00 -13.10 20.42
CA GLY A 209 3.72 -12.17 19.56
C GLY A 209 5.09 -11.75 20.08
N THR A 210 5.90 -11.21 19.17
CA THR A 210 7.24 -10.73 19.52
C THR A 210 7.17 -9.42 20.30
N PRO A 211 7.84 -9.28 21.47
CA PRO A 211 7.72 -8.09 22.29
C PRO A 211 8.24 -6.86 21.57
N GLY A 212 7.51 -5.76 21.73
CA GLY A 212 7.72 -4.50 21.02
C GLY A 212 6.96 -4.41 19.69
N TYR A 213 6.56 -5.53 19.08
CA TYR A 213 5.77 -5.54 17.83
C TYR A 213 4.29 -5.82 18.05
N ALA A 214 3.95 -6.59 19.09
CA ALA A 214 2.57 -6.93 19.40
C ALA A 214 1.82 -5.74 20.05
N PRO A 215 0.60 -5.41 19.59
CA PRO A 215 -0.23 -4.39 20.23
C PRO A 215 -0.91 -4.90 21.51
N PRO A 216 -1.42 -3.99 22.38
CA PRO A 216 -1.99 -4.38 23.68
C PRO A 216 -3.16 -5.36 23.59
N GLU A 217 -4.06 -5.24 22.61
CA GLU A 217 -5.18 -6.18 22.46
C GLU A 217 -4.71 -7.60 22.10
N GLN A 218 -3.58 -7.73 21.40
CA GLN A 218 -2.97 -9.01 21.11
C GLN A 218 -2.30 -9.60 22.37
N MET A 219 -1.61 -8.75 23.15
CA MET A 219 -1.04 -9.15 24.44
C MET A 219 -2.12 -9.59 25.43
N ALA A 220 -3.31 -9.00 25.34
CA ALA A 220 -4.51 -9.40 26.07
C ALA A 220 -5.23 -10.63 25.46
N MET A 221 -4.60 -11.36 24.53
CA MET A 221 -5.11 -12.58 23.90
C MET A 221 -6.37 -12.38 23.03
N ARG A 222 -6.62 -11.15 22.57
CA ARG A 222 -7.78 -10.78 21.74
C ARG A 222 -7.35 -10.10 20.44
N PRO A 223 -6.53 -10.76 19.61
CA PRO A 223 -6.05 -10.17 18.36
C PRO A 223 -7.20 -9.94 17.37
N VAL A 224 -7.13 -8.84 16.64
CA VAL A 224 -8.02 -8.47 15.54
C VAL A 224 -7.19 -8.27 14.25
N TYR A 225 -7.83 -8.12 13.09
CA TYR A 225 -7.10 -7.86 11.84
C TYR A 225 -6.24 -6.59 11.92
N ALA A 226 -6.72 -5.56 12.62
CA ALA A 226 -5.97 -4.33 12.87
C ALA A 226 -4.73 -4.54 13.78
N SER A 227 -4.59 -5.68 14.45
CA SER A 227 -3.39 -6.01 15.22
C SER A 227 -2.18 -6.26 14.31
N ASP A 228 -2.39 -6.90 13.15
CA ASP A 228 -1.35 -7.07 12.13
C ASP A 228 -0.91 -5.73 11.54
N ILE A 229 -1.84 -4.77 11.41
CA ILE A 229 -1.54 -3.42 10.90
C ILE A 229 -0.64 -2.65 11.87
N TYR A 230 -0.86 -2.79 13.18
CA TYR A 230 0.02 -2.22 14.19
C TYR A 230 1.43 -2.83 14.09
N ALA A 231 1.53 -4.16 14.06
CA ALA A 231 2.80 -4.85 13.94
C ALA A 231 3.56 -4.48 12.67
N LEU A 232 2.84 -4.26 11.56
CA LEU A 232 3.38 -3.74 10.32
C LEU A 232 3.86 -2.28 10.47
N GLY A 233 3.13 -1.44 11.21
CA GLY A 233 3.57 -0.07 11.55
C GLY A 233 4.89 -0.07 12.34
N VAL A 234 5.00 -0.92 13.36
CA VAL A 234 6.25 -1.09 14.13
C VAL A 234 7.37 -1.59 13.23
N THR A 235 7.07 -2.51 12.32
CA THR A 235 8.03 -2.98 11.30
C THR A 235 8.53 -1.82 10.44
N CYS A 236 7.66 -0.92 9.99
CA CYS A 236 8.07 0.28 9.24
C CYS A 236 9.00 1.18 10.06
N ILE A 237 8.73 1.39 11.35
CA ILE A 237 9.60 2.17 12.23
C ILE A 237 10.98 1.51 12.37
N TYR A 238 11.04 0.19 12.52
CA TYR A 238 12.32 -0.54 12.51
C TYR A 238 13.06 -0.34 11.18
N LEU A 239 12.37 -0.50 10.04
CA LEU A 239 12.99 -0.32 8.73
C LEU A 239 13.54 1.09 8.54
N LEU A 240 12.85 2.13 8.99
CA LEU A 240 13.29 3.53 8.88
C LEU A 240 14.45 3.90 9.82
N SER A 241 14.51 3.29 11.01
CA SER A 241 15.44 3.70 12.07
C SER A 241 16.61 2.76 12.26
N GLY A 242 16.48 1.49 11.86
CA GLY A 242 17.39 0.40 12.24
C GLY A 242 17.36 0.03 13.72
N LYS A 243 16.52 0.67 14.54
CA LYS A 243 16.46 0.47 16.00
C LYS A 243 15.37 -0.51 16.38
N SER A 244 15.67 -1.39 17.34
CA SER A 244 14.66 -2.30 17.90
C SER A 244 13.57 -1.50 18.62
N PRO A 245 12.28 -1.89 18.53
CA PRO A 245 11.20 -1.25 19.29
C PRO A 245 11.37 -1.34 20.82
N LYS A 246 12.26 -2.21 21.30
CA LYS A 246 12.64 -2.31 22.72
C LYS A 246 13.62 -1.22 23.16
N ASP A 247 14.35 -0.63 22.21
CA ASP A 247 15.32 0.43 22.45
C ASP A 247 14.69 1.82 22.27
N MET A 248 13.35 1.86 22.11
CA MET A 248 12.54 3.06 21.96
C MET A 248 11.69 3.28 23.21
N ASN A 249 11.42 4.53 23.51
CA ASN A 249 10.58 4.91 24.65
C ASN A 249 9.09 4.76 24.30
N TYR A 250 8.28 4.61 25.35
CA TYR A 250 6.83 4.61 25.27
C TYR A 250 6.29 5.72 26.18
N ASP A 251 5.21 6.36 25.76
CA ASP A 251 4.50 7.31 26.60
C ASP A 251 3.83 6.56 27.77
N SER A 252 4.15 6.96 29.00
CA SER A 252 3.73 6.24 30.20
C SER A 252 2.24 6.36 30.51
N MET A 253 1.55 7.34 29.92
CA MET A 253 0.12 7.57 30.14
C MET A 253 -0.74 6.92 29.06
N THR A 254 -0.31 7.00 27.80
CA THR A 254 -1.08 6.57 26.63
C THR A 254 -0.63 5.20 26.11
N GLY A 255 0.59 4.78 26.42
CA GLY A 255 1.21 3.56 25.88
C GLY A 255 1.67 3.68 24.43
N GLU A 256 1.67 4.89 23.86
CA GLU A 256 2.11 5.13 22.48
C GLU A 256 3.63 4.99 22.34
N LEU A 257 4.07 4.37 21.25
CA LEU A 257 5.48 4.29 20.90
C LEU A 257 6.02 5.67 20.50
N LEU A 258 7.08 6.15 21.17
CA LEU A 258 7.71 7.44 20.89
C LEU A 258 8.77 7.28 19.80
N TRP A 259 8.33 7.13 18.54
CA TRP A 259 9.21 6.85 17.40
C TRP A 259 9.62 8.09 16.60
N ARG A 260 8.88 9.21 16.72
CA ARG A 260 9.04 10.40 15.87
C ARG A 260 10.45 10.99 15.90
N GLU A 261 11.11 10.96 17.05
CA GLU A 261 12.48 11.47 17.22
C GLU A 261 13.56 10.57 16.58
N HIS A 262 13.21 9.35 16.16
CA HIS A 262 14.15 8.37 15.63
C HIS A 262 14.13 8.25 14.10
N VAL A 263 13.23 8.95 13.40
CA VAL A 263 13.05 8.83 11.95
C VAL A 263 12.85 10.20 11.31
N HIS A 264 13.26 10.32 10.05
CA HIS A 264 13.05 11.52 9.24
C HIS A 264 12.17 11.16 8.05
N VAL A 265 10.91 11.59 8.09
CA VAL A 265 9.89 11.30 7.09
C VAL A 265 8.98 12.51 6.88
N SER A 266 8.28 12.56 5.74
CA SER A 266 7.25 13.58 5.49
C SER A 266 6.14 13.55 6.55
N GLU A 267 5.55 14.71 6.85
CA GLU A 267 4.49 14.81 7.85
C GLU A 267 3.26 13.95 7.49
N HIS A 268 2.95 13.85 6.21
CA HIS A 268 1.87 12.99 5.74
C HIS A 268 2.17 11.52 6.03
N PHE A 269 3.32 11.02 5.58
CA PHE A 269 3.67 9.61 5.81
C PHE A 269 3.77 9.30 7.30
N ALA A 270 4.28 10.25 8.06
CA ALA A 270 4.35 10.13 9.50
C ALA A 270 2.95 10.08 10.15
N GLY A 271 1.97 10.82 9.62
CA GLY A 271 0.56 10.70 10.00
C GLY A 271 -0.04 9.33 9.65
N VAL A 272 0.36 8.72 8.52
CA VAL A 272 -0.02 7.35 8.18
C VAL A 272 0.55 6.36 9.18
N LEU A 273 1.86 6.43 9.47
CA LEU A 273 2.52 5.56 10.45
C LEU A 273 1.92 5.73 11.85
N GLN A 274 1.64 6.97 12.26
CA GLN A 274 1.00 7.25 13.54
C GLN A 274 -0.37 6.57 13.64
N LYS A 275 -1.19 6.66 12.59
CA LYS A 275 -2.49 5.99 12.57
C LYS A 275 -2.41 4.46 12.45
N MET A 276 -1.33 3.90 11.89
CA MET A 276 -1.06 2.45 11.98
C MET A 276 -0.73 2.02 13.41
N LEU A 277 -0.06 2.90 14.16
CA LEU A 277 0.45 2.66 15.53
C LEU A 277 -0.51 3.10 16.64
N GLU A 278 -1.73 3.55 16.31
CA GLU A 278 -2.76 3.89 17.29
C GLU A 278 -3.00 2.75 18.28
N VAL A 279 -2.83 3.00 19.58
CA VAL A 279 -3.07 2.01 20.63
C VAL A 279 -4.55 1.60 20.64
N SER A 280 -5.44 2.57 20.47
CA SER A 280 -6.88 2.32 20.33
C SER A 280 -7.18 1.69 18.98
N VAL A 281 -7.61 0.43 18.99
CA VAL A 281 -8.07 -0.31 17.79
C VAL A 281 -9.09 0.49 16.99
N ARG A 282 -9.97 1.26 17.66
CA ARG A 282 -11.00 2.09 17.01
C ARG A 282 -10.43 3.17 16.10
N HIS A 283 -9.30 3.77 16.47
CA HIS A 283 -8.69 4.88 15.73
C HIS A 283 -7.66 4.40 14.71
N ARG A 284 -7.16 3.17 14.89
CA ARG A 284 -6.27 2.50 13.95
C ARG A 284 -6.96 2.26 12.61
N TYR A 285 -6.18 2.10 11.54
CA TYR A 285 -6.70 1.58 10.27
C TYR A 285 -7.36 0.21 10.47
N GLN A 286 -8.50 -0.02 9.84
CA GLN A 286 -9.30 -1.24 10.02
C GLN A 286 -8.97 -2.30 8.98
N SER A 287 -8.42 -1.90 7.82
CA SER A 287 -7.99 -2.81 6.77
C SER A 287 -6.66 -2.38 6.12
N PRO A 288 -5.88 -3.32 5.55
CA PRO A 288 -4.69 -2.99 4.76
C PRO A 288 -4.99 -2.03 3.60
N ASN A 289 -6.17 -2.15 3.00
CA ASN A 289 -6.63 -1.21 1.97
C ASN A 289 -6.80 0.22 2.49
N ASP A 290 -7.14 0.44 3.76
CA ASP A 290 -7.23 1.78 4.32
C ASP A 290 -5.84 2.43 4.43
N VAL A 291 -4.83 1.63 4.74
CA VAL A 291 -3.43 2.07 4.76
C VAL A 291 -2.97 2.43 3.35
N LEU A 292 -3.23 1.57 2.36
CA LEU A 292 -2.90 1.85 0.94
C LEU A 292 -3.52 3.19 0.49
N ARG A 293 -4.83 3.38 0.73
CA ARG A 293 -5.51 4.65 0.40
C ARG A 293 -4.91 5.85 1.11
N ALA A 294 -4.41 5.68 2.33
CA ALA A 294 -3.76 6.74 3.08
C ALA A 294 -2.38 7.09 2.52
N LEU A 295 -1.59 6.11 2.07
CA LEU A 295 -0.33 6.35 1.38
C LEU A 295 -0.56 7.11 0.06
N ASP A 296 -1.62 6.78 -0.68
CA ASP A 296 -1.95 7.41 -1.96
C ASP A 296 -2.46 8.86 -1.83
N LEU A 297 -2.77 9.34 -0.61
CA LEU A 297 -3.28 10.70 -0.34
C LEU A 297 -2.17 11.78 -0.26
N GLU A 298 -0.90 11.39 -0.16
CA GLU A 298 0.23 12.32 0.00
C GLU A 298 0.30 13.41 -1.07
N PRO A 299 0.18 13.10 -2.38
CA PRO A 299 0.27 14.11 -3.42
C PRO A 299 -0.96 15.02 -3.47
N TYR A 300 -2.00 14.75 -2.69
CA TYR A 300 -3.18 15.62 -2.54
C TYR A 300 -2.99 16.62 -1.38
N LEU A 301 -2.43 16.18 -0.25
CA LEU A 301 -2.19 17.07 0.90
C LEU A 301 -1.10 18.11 0.63
N ASP A 302 -0.03 17.76 -0.10
CA ASP A 302 1.01 18.72 -0.49
C ASP A 302 0.45 19.81 -1.41
N SER A 303 -0.41 19.44 -2.36
CA SER A 303 -1.10 20.38 -3.24
C SER A 303 -2.04 21.32 -2.46
N LEU A 304 -2.72 20.80 -1.44
CA LEU A 304 -3.59 21.59 -0.56
C LEU A 304 -2.78 22.54 0.34
N ALA A 305 -1.69 22.06 0.96
CA ALA A 305 -0.81 22.88 1.79
C ALA A 305 -0.20 24.04 0.99
N GLN A 306 0.25 23.77 -0.24
CA GLN A 306 0.80 24.80 -1.13
C GLN A 306 -0.26 25.82 -1.59
N SER A 307 -1.52 25.38 -1.71
CA SER A 307 -2.66 26.26 -2.01
C SER A 307 -3.12 27.10 -0.80
N MET A 308 -2.88 26.64 0.43
CA MET A 308 -3.23 27.39 1.65
C MET A 308 -2.16 28.43 2.02
N VAL A 309 -0.87 28.13 1.85
CA VAL A 309 0.23 29.08 2.11
C VAL A 309 0.15 30.31 1.19
N THR A 310 -0.36 30.15 -0.03
CA THR A 310 -0.54 31.26 -0.99
C THR A 310 -1.70 32.21 -0.63
N THR A 311 -2.62 31.81 0.27
CA THR A 311 -3.74 32.65 0.72
C THR A 311 -3.43 33.49 1.98
N ALA A 312 -2.42 33.11 2.77
CA ALA A 312 -2.05 33.82 4.00
C ALA A 312 -1.07 35.00 3.78
N GLY A 313 -0.46 35.11 2.59
CA GLY A 313 0.59 36.11 2.30
C GLY A 313 0.15 37.39 1.62
N LYS A 314 -1.15 37.67 1.44
CA LYS A 314 -1.64 38.87 0.73
C LYS A 314 -2.52 39.75 1.62
N SER A 315 -1.93 40.38 2.63
CA SER A 315 -2.46 41.61 3.21
C SER A 315 -1.37 42.46 3.85
N SER A 316 -0.67 43.27 3.03
CA SER A 316 -0.13 44.58 3.44
C SER A 316 0.56 45.25 2.26
N GLY A 317 -0.14 46.19 1.62
CA GLY A 317 0.47 47.27 0.83
C GLY A 317 0.80 48.46 1.74
N PRO A 318 1.76 49.33 1.38
CA PRO A 318 2.44 50.22 2.30
C PRO A 318 1.78 51.60 2.38
N ASN A 319 1.85 52.24 3.55
CA ASN A 319 1.76 53.69 3.65
C ASN A 319 2.71 54.21 4.73
N THR A 320 3.56 55.13 4.33
CA THR A 320 4.41 55.98 5.18
C THR A 320 3.61 57.21 5.65
N VAL A 321 3.83 57.65 6.90
CA VAL A 321 3.98 59.04 7.39
C VAL A 321 4.04 59.02 8.93
N ALA A 322 4.72 60.00 9.49
CA ALA A 322 5.46 60.00 10.75
C ALA A 322 4.72 60.51 12.01
N LYS A 323 5.42 60.27 13.13
CA LYS A 323 5.55 61.06 14.39
C LYS A 323 4.48 60.99 15.51
N SER A 324 5.02 60.59 16.68
CA SER A 324 4.90 61.17 18.04
C SER A 324 3.79 60.69 18.98
N GLY A 325 4.16 60.54 20.26
CA GLY A 325 3.26 60.67 21.42
C GLY A 325 3.27 59.51 22.41
N ARG A 326 3.54 59.80 23.68
CA ARG A 326 3.77 58.87 24.80
C ARG A 326 2.57 58.89 25.76
N SER A 327 1.97 57.72 26.03
CA SER A 327 1.36 57.21 27.29
C SER A 327 0.20 58.00 28.02
N PRO A 328 -0.39 57.50 29.13
CA PRO A 328 -1.61 56.67 29.16
C PRO A 328 -2.74 57.20 30.09
N SER A 329 -4.00 56.72 29.97
CA SER A 329 -5.00 56.68 31.08
C SER A 329 -6.32 56.02 30.65
N ALA A 330 -7.10 55.61 31.65
CA ALA A 330 -8.03 54.48 31.70
C ALA A 330 -9.52 54.79 31.43
N ASP A 331 -10.24 53.77 30.92
CA ASP A 331 -11.61 53.23 31.15
C ASP A 331 -12.81 54.13 31.55
N PRO A 332 -14.11 53.74 31.33
CA PRO A 332 -14.66 52.40 30.98
C PRO A 332 -15.81 52.34 29.93
N ALA A 333 -16.23 51.09 29.66
CA ALA A 333 -17.56 50.62 29.24
C ALA A 333 -17.95 50.62 27.74
N GLY A 334 -18.02 49.41 27.18
CA GLY A 334 -18.62 49.11 25.88
C GLY A 334 -18.48 47.63 25.53
N ASP A 335 -19.58 46.90 25.71
CA ASP A 335 -19.82 45.48 25.47
C ASP A 335 -19.30 44.98 24.11
N HIS A 336 -18.59 43.83 24.10
CA HIS A 336 -18.53 42.81 23.03
C HIS A 336 -17.39 41.80 23.30
N THR A 337 -17.73 40.65 23.86
CA THR A 337 -16.86 39.47 23.95
C THR A 337 -16.66 38.84 22.57
N SER A 338 -15.50 39.06 21.94
CA SER A 338 -15.07 38.29 20.76
C SER A 338 -14.33 37.01 21.20
N LEU A 339 -15.02 35.88 21.21
CA LEU A 339 -14.38 34.58 21.32
C LEU A 339 -13.51 34.31 20.09
N SER A 340 -12.23 34.06 20.32
CA SER A 340 -11.32 33.40 19.38
C SER A 340 -11.87 32.01 19.04
N THR A 341 -12.51 31.87 17.88
CA THR A 341 -12.96 30.57 17.37
C THR A 341 -11.80 29.84 16.69
N SER A 342 -11.51 28.62 17.15
CA SER A 342 -10.48 27.75 16.56
C SER A 342 -10.77 27.46 15.07
N PRO A 343 -9.75 27.08 14.27
CA PRO A 343 -9.93 26.70 12.85
C PRO A 343 -11.02 25.65 12.63
N SER A 344 -11.15 24.70 13.56
CA SER A 344 -12.19 23.66 13.56
C SER A 344 -13.59 24.24 13.79
N ALA A 345 -13.74 25.25 14.65
CA ALA A 345 -15.02 25.92 14.89
C ALA A 345 -15.46 26.74 13.66
N ARG A 346 -14.51 27.36 12.94
CA ARG A 346 -14.79 28.07 11.66
C ARG A 346 -15.17 27.10 10.55
N MET A 347 -14.54 25.92 10.49
CA MET A 347 -14.90 24.87 9.54
C MET A 347 -16.29 24.29 9.83
N ALA A 348 -16.63 24.05 11.10
CA ALA A 348 -17.96 23.62 11.51
C ALA A 348 -19.05 24.68 11.26
N ALA A 349 -18.72 25.97 11.36
CA ALA A 349 -19.62 27.07 11.00
C ALA A 349 -19.83 27.16 9.48
N ALA A 350 -18.77 26.99 8.68
CA ALA A 350 -18.85 26.97 7.22
C ALA A 350 -19.61 25.75 6.67
N ILE A 351 -19.50 24.59 7.32
CA ILE A 351 -20.29 23.39 6.99
C ILE A 351 -21.77 23.61 7.34
N ARG A 352 -22.08 24.20 8.50
CA ARG A 352 -23.46 24.55 8.90
C ARG A 352 -24.08 25.61 7.98
N ALA A 353 -23.34 26.63 7.59
CA ALA A 353 -23.78 27.64 6.62
C ALA A 353 -24.06 27.03 5.23
N ARG A 354 -23.27 26.04 4.79
CA ARG A 354 -23.52 25.29 3.54
C ARG A 354 -24.71 24.33 3.61
N GLN A 355 -25.05 23.82 4.79
CA GLN A 355 -26.25 23.01 4.99
C GLN A 355 -27.53 23.86 5.00
N ILE A 356 -27.48 25.05 5.61
CA ILE A 356 -28.58 26.03 5.58
C ILE A 356 -28.82 26.53 4.15
N ALA A 357 -27.75 26.79 3.38
CA ALA A 357 -27.84 27.17 1.97
C ALA A 357 -28.35 26.05 1.03
N ARG A 358 -28.41 24.79 1.50
CA ARG A 358 -28.95 23.64 0.75
C ARG A 358 -30.39 23.29 1.11
N GLN A 359 -30.99 23.91 2.13
CA GLN A 359 -32.37 23.66 2.55
C GLN A 359 -33.31 24.86 2.35
N GLY A 360 -32.80 26.02 1.91
CA GLY A 360 -33.62 27.19 1.57
C GLY A 360 -33.84 27.32 0.07
N GLY A 361 -34.84 26.62 -0.47
CA GLY A 361 -35.21 26.77 -1.88
C GLY A 361 -36.26 25.80 -2.41
N ASP A 362 -37.39 25.60 -1.70
CA ASP A 362 -38.71 25.50 -2.33
C ASP A 362 -39.81 25.37 -1.27
N THR A 363 -40.69 26.37 -1.14
CA THR A 363 -42.11 26.16 -0.84
C THR A 363 -42.95 27.32 -1.37
N THR A 364 -44.07 26.96 -2.00
CA THR A 364 -45.19 27.76 -2.55
C THR A 364 -44.89 28.42 -3.92
N ASN A 365 -45.73 28.33 -4.95
CA ASN A 365 -47.17 28.19 -4.94
C ASN A 365 -47.73 27.64 -6.28
N ILE A 366 -48.97 27.18 -6.16
CA ILE A 366 -49.86 26.56 -7.15
C ILE A 366 -50.35 27.57 -8.22
N GLN A 367 -50.74 27.02 -9.38
CA GLN A 367 -51.81 27.41 -10.32
C GLN A 367 -51.49 28.00 -11.73
N THR A 368 -52.03 27.26 -12.71
CA THR A 368 -52.75 27.65 -13.95
C THR A 368 -52.02 28.14 -15.20
N GLY A 369 -52.14 27.33 -16.27
CA GLY A 369 -52.90 27.74 -17.45
C GLY A 369 -52.13 28.02 -18.76
N GLY A 370 -52.40 27.20 -19.79
CA GLY A 370 -52.73 27.72 -21.12
C GLY A 370 -51.67 27.73 -22.24
N ASN A 371 -51.70 26.67 -23.07
CA ASN A 371 -51.81 26.70 -24.55
C ASN A 371 -51.09 27.81 -25.38
N ARG A 372 -50.15 27.41 -26.26
CA ARG A 372 -50.25 27.35 -27.75
C ARG A 372 -48.92 27.59 -28.50
N ARG A 373 -48.68 26.70 -29.47
CA ARG A 373 -48.19 26.90 -30.86
C ARG A 373 -46.73 27.32 -31.13
N THR A 374 -46.04 26.44 -31.86
CA THR A 374 -44.99 26.68 -32.89
C THR A 374 -45.56 27.51 -34.08
N PRO A 375 -44.80 27.97 -35.12
CA PRO A 375 -43.46 27.52 -35.58
C PRO A 375 -42.48 28.57 -36.18
N GLY A 376 -41.22 28.16 -36.36
CA GLY A 376 -40.54 28.21 -37.67
C GLY A 376 -39.47 29.26 -37.99
N ILE A 377 -38.52 28.82 -38.83
CA ILE A 377 -37.61 29.54 -39.76
C ILE A 377 -36.27 30.03 -39.13
N ALA A 378 -35.11 30.07 -39.78
CA ALA A 378 -34.33 29.25 -40.73
C ALA A 378 -33.04 30.06 -41.02
N ARG A 379 -31.90 29.38 -41.20
CA ARG A 379 -30.72 29.72 -42.06
C ARG A 379 -29.99 31.07 -41.88
N THR A 380 -28.66 31.03 -41.75
CA THR A 380 -27.70 31.24 -42.87
C THR A 380 -26.25 31.03 -42.41
N SER A 381 -25.38 30.87 -43.40
CA SER A 381 -24.05 30.26 -43.45
C SER A 381 -22.97 31.27 -43.93
N LEU A 382 -21.70 30.82 -43.95
CA LEU A 382 -20.53 31.34 -44.72
C LEU A 382 -19.79 32.54 -44.06
N ASP A 383 -18.47 32.72 -44.06
CA ASP A 383 -17.32 32.31 -44.90
C ASP A 383 -16.02 32.20 -44.03
N SER A 384 -15.02 31.35 -44.26
CA SER A 384 -14.01 31.20 -45.34
C SER A 384 -12.78 32.14 -45.27
N ASN A 385 -11.58 31.52 -45.35
CA ASN A 385 -10.27 32.03 -45.83
C ASN A 385 -9.41 32.94 -44.90
N SER A 386 -8.06 32.95 -44.93
CA SER A 386 -7.01 32.11 -45.54
C SER A 386 -5.61 32.58 -45.07
N SER A 387 -4.73 31.60 -44.81
CA SER A 387 -3.25 31.48 -44.98
C SER A 387 -2.26 32.63 -45.26
N SER A 388 -1.00 32.35 -44.82
CA SER A 388 0.35 32.81 -45.26
C SER A 388 0.85 34.16 -44.70
N GLY A 389 2.08 34.36 -44.21
CA GLY A 389 3.34 33.60 -44.22
C GLY A 389 4.48 34.55 -44.62
N ASN A 390 5.41 34.92 -43.73
CA ASN A 390 6.81 35.26 -44.04
C ASN A 390 7.65 35.69 -42.82
N THR A 391 8.91 35.25 -42.85
CA THR A 391 10.12 35.71 -42.11
C THR A 391 11.23 35.89 -43.18
N PRO A 392 12.45 36.39 -42.93
CA PRO A 392 13.07 36.95 -41.70
C PRO A 392 13.85 38.28 -41.93
N HIS A 393 14.32 38.93 -40.86
CA HIS A 393 15.63 39.60 -40.86
C HIS A 393 16.16 39.82 -39.44
N ARG A 394 17.49 39.73 -39.31
CA ARG A 394 18.29 39.64 -38.09
C ARG A 394 19.26 40.82 -38.07
N THR A 395 19.29 41.62 -37.00
CA THR A 395 20.45 42.45 -36.59
C THR A 395 20.45 42.58 -35.07
N GLY A 396 21.61 42.36 -34.46
CA GLY A 396 21.78 42.26 -33.02
C GLY A 396 22.02 43.58 -32.29
N GLY A 397 22.11 43.47 -30.98
CA GLY A 397 22.50 44.54 -30.05
C GLY A 397 22.29 44.06 -28.62
N ALA A 398 23.38 43.73 -27.93
CA ALA A 398 23.37 43.21 -26.56
C ALA A 398 23.28 44.35 -25.53
N ALA A 399 22.43 44.20 -24.51
CA ALA A 399 22.61 44.83 -23.20
C ALA A 399 21.81 44.04 -22.15
N ARG A 400 22.49 43.61 -21.08
CA ARG A 400 21.91 42.91 -19.92
C ARG A 400 21.27 43.94 -18.97
N SER A 401 20.06 43.66 -18.48
CA SER A 401 19.70 43.90 -17.06
C SER A 401 18.40 43.14 -16.70
N ASN A 402 18.39 42.62 -15.47
CA ASN A 402 17.36 41.78 -14.89
C ASN A 402 16.01 42.50 -14.73
N SER A 403 14.93 41.84 -15.14
CA SER A 403 13.60 42.04 -14.55
C SER A 403 12.94 40.70 -14.31
N SER A 404 12.47 40.52 -13.07
CA SER A 404 11.99 39.29 -12.47
C SER A 404 10.55 38.99 -12.89
N GLU A 405 10.40 38.08 -13.85
CA GLU A 405 9.15 37.37 -14.13
C GLU A 405 9.06 36.09 -13.27
N GLN A 406 7.84 35.75 -12.86
CA GLN A 406 7.49 34.62 -12.01
C GLN A 406 7.97 33.26 -12.59
N PRO A 407 8.44 32.29 -11.78
CA PRO A 407 8.81 30.99 -12.33
C PRO A 407 7.56 30.11 -12.52
N ALA A 408 7.27 29.86 -13.79
CA ALA A 408 6.30 28.89 -14.28
C ALA A 408 6.57 27.47 -13.77
N SER A 409 5.49 26.70 -13.56
CA SER A 409 5.52 25.25 -13.41
C SER A 409 6.36 24.63 -14.53
N LYS A 410 7.45 23.94 -14.20
CA LYS A 410 8.28 23.22 -15.18
C LYS A 410 7.47 22.04 -15.75
N ILE A 411 6.71 22.31 -16.81
CA ILE A 411 6.27 21.31 -17.76
C ILE A 411 7.54 20.79 -18.44
N LEU A 412 7.84 19.50 -18.29
CA LEU A 412 8.93 18.87 -19.03
C LEU A 412 8.64 18.95 -20.53
N ALA A 413 9.70 19.11 -21.33
CA ALA A 413 9.64 19.41 -22.76
C ALA A 413 8.65 18.50 -23.52
N ARG A 414 7.98 19.07 -24.53
CA ARG A 414 7.13 18.31 -25.45
C ARG A 414 7.98 17.26 -26.15
N MET A 415 7.67 15.99 -25.92
CA MET A 415 8.29 14.87 -26.65
C MET A 415 7.47 14.56 -27.89
N ASP A 416 8.12 14.09 -28.94
CA ASP A 416 7.42 13.51 -30.09
C ASP A 416 7.16 12.01 -29.90
N ALA A 417 6.36 11.42 -30.79
CA ALA A 417 6.01 10.01 -30.69
C ALA A 417 7.21 9.08 -30.85
N LYS A 418 8.19 9.44 -31.69
CA LYS A 418 9.38 8.63 -31.94
C LYS A 418 10.29 8.63 -30.72
N GLU A 419 10.50 9.77 -30.09
CA GLU A 419 11.29 9.91 -28.87
C GLU A 419 10.74 9.06 -27.73
N ILE A 420 9.42 8.98 -27.57
CA ILE A 420 8.77 8.13 -26.56
C ILE A 420 9.04 6.66 -26.84
N LEU A 421 8.85 6.22 -28.08
CA LEU A 421 9.03 4.83 -28.48
C LEU A 421 10.51 4.40 -28.38
N ASP A 422 11.44 5.26 -28.83
CA ASP A 422 12.87 5.02 -28.73
C ASP A 422 13.34 4.98 -27.27
N ALA A 423 12.84 5.89 -26.43
CA ALA A 423 13.15 5.88 -25.01
C ALA A 423 12.58 4.64 -24.32
N TYR A 424 11.35 4.23 -24.66
CA TYR A 424 10.75 3.00 -24.15
C TYR A 424 11.55 1.75 -24.56
N ALA A 425 11.98 1.69 -25.82
CA ALA A 425 12.84 0.61 -26.32
C ALA A 425 14.18 0.54 -25.57
N LYS A 426 14.71 1.70 -25.14
CA LYS A 426 15.92 1.81 -24.31
C LYS A 426 15.69 1.54 -22.82
N GLY A 427 14.48 1.14 -22.42
CA GLY A 427 14.16 0.76 -21.04
C GLY A 427 13.54 1.88 -20.20
N ARG A 428 13.36 3.10 -20.74
CA ARG A 428 12.64 4.16 -20.01
C ARG A 428 11.18 3.74 -19.84
N ARG A 429 10.66 3.87 -18.63
CA ARG A 429 9.24 3.63 -18.31
C ARG A 429 8.53 4.88 -17.79
N ASP A 430 9.29 5.87 -17.32
CA ASP A 430 8.75 7.11 -16.78
C ASP A 430 8.59 8.19 -17.86
N PHE A 431 7.33 8.53 -18.14
CA PHE A 431 6.88 9.64 -18.98
C PHE A 431 5.93 10.56 -18.22
N THR A 432 6.07 10.65 -16.89
CA THR A 432 5.23 11.47 -16.00
C THR A 432 5.35 12.96 -16.31
N LEU A 433 4.27 13.72 -16.12
CA LEU A 433 4.23 15.19 -16.31
C LEU A 433 4.54 15.70 -17.73
N HIS A 434 4.63 14.84 -18.75
CA HIS A 434 4.91 15.26 -20.12
C HIS A 434 3.65 15.72 -20.86
N ASN A 435 3.82 16.63 -21.82
CA ASN A 435 2.76 16.98 -22.76
C ASN A 435 2.86 16.10 -24.01
N LEU A 436 1.97 15.12 -24.08
CA LEU A 436 1.88 14.07 -25.09
C LEU A 436 0.56 14.15 -25.87
N GLY A 437 -0.17 15.25 -25.72
CA GLY A 437 -1.47 15.46 -26.36
C GLY A 437 -1.35 15.43 -27.88
N MET A 438 -2.38 14.88 -28.54
CA MET A 438 -2.50 14.75 -29.99
C MET A 438 -1.43 13.85 -30.66
N LEU A 439 -0.54 13.20 -29.90
CA LEU A 439 0.43 12.28 -30.48
C LEU A 439 -0.25 11.01 -31.01
N ASN A 440 0.34 10.42 -32.03
CA ASN A 440 -0.06 9.11 -32.52
C ASN A 440 0.89 8.02 -31.99
N LEU A 441 0.38 7.26 -31.03
CA LEU A 441 1.02 6.10 -30.40
C LEU A 441 0.18 4.83 -30.62
N SER A 442 -0.60 4.79 -31.71
CA SER A 442 -1.44 3.64 -32.02
C SER A 442 -0.60 2.37 -32.16
N ARG A 443 -1.09 1.25 -31.61
CA ARG A 443 -0.43 -0.07 -31.60
C ARG A 443 0.94 -0.11 -30.92
N ALA A 444 1.35 0.95 -30.22
CA ALA A 444 2.59 0.96 -29.47
C ALA A 444 2.57 -0.05 -28.33
N ASN A 445 3.72 -0.64 -28.01
CA ASN A 445 3.91 -1.37 -26.76
C ASN A 445 4.46 -0.42 -25.70
N LEU A 446 3.65 -0.10 -24.70
CA LEU A 446 3.95 0.83 -23.60
C LEU A 446 3.51 0.20 -22.26
N SER A 447 3.57 -1.13 -22.14
CA SER A 447 3.21 -1.86 -20.93
C SER A 447 4.06 -1.43 -19.72
N GLY A 448 3.42 -1.17 -18.59
CA GLY A 448 4.11 -0.71 -17.38
C GLY A 448 4.74 0.69 -17.48
N ALA A 449 4.47 1.44 -18.55
CA ALA A 449 4.88 2.84 -18.63
C ALA A 449 4.04 3.70 -17.67
N SER A 450 4.67 4.68 -17.03
CA SER A 450 3.98 5.70 -16.23
C SER A 450 3.82 6.98 -17.04
N PHE A 451 2.57 7.37 -17.20
CA PHE A 451 2.08 8.64 -17.73
C PHE A 451 1.37 9.45 -16.62
N HIS A 452 1.73 9.23 -15.37
CA HIS A 452 1.14 9.92 -14.22
C HIS A 452 1.16 11.44 -14.41
N GLN A 453 0.01 12.09 -14.20
CA GLN A 453 -0.18 13.54 -14.40
C GLN A 453 0.19 14.09 -15.80
N SER A 454 0.39 13.24 -16.80
CA SER A 454 0.72 13.68 -18.15
C SER A 454 -0.49 14.26 -18.87
N LYS A 455 -0.24 15.19 -19.80
CA LYS A 455 -1.28 15.75 -20.69
C LYS A 455 -1.35 14.87 -21.94
N LEU A 456 -2.40 14.09 -22.06
CA LEU A 456 -2.65 13.12 -23.14
C LEU A 456 -3.96 13.44 -23.87
N CYS A 457 -4.41 14.70 -23.82
CA CYS A 457 -5.66 15.09 -24.48
C CYS A 457 -5.58 14.79 -25.98
N LYS A 458 -6.61 14.13 -26.51
CA LYS A 458 -6.70 13.71 -27.92
C LYS A 458 -5.55 12.82 -28.41
N VAL A 459 -4.79 12.18 -27.51
CA VAL A 459 -3.76 11.21 -27.92
C VAL A 459 -4.41 10.03 -28.62
N ASN A 460 -3.75 9.48 -29.64
CA ASN A 460 -4.18 8.24 -30.28
C ASN A 460 -3.36 7.07 -29.75
N LEU A 461 -3.99 6.24 -28.93
CA LEU A 461 -3.47 5.00 -28.35
C LEU A 461 -4.27 3.78 -28.84
N GLN A 462 -4.91 3.89 -30.02
CA GLN A 462 -5.73 2.81 -30.57
C GLN A 462 -4.93 1.51 -30.71
N GLY A 463 -5.42 0.43 -30.11
CA GLY A 463 -4.77 -0.88 -30.16
C GLY A 463 -3.41 -0.95 -29.45
N ALA A 464 -3.03 0.05 -28.66
CA ALA A 464 -1.77 0.03 -27.92
C ALA A 464 -1.81 -1.01 -26.78
N ASN A 465 -0.65 -1.59 -26.46
CA ASN A 465 -0.48 -2.39 -25.26
C ASN A 465 -0.07 -1.49 -24.10
N LEU A 466 -1.00 -1.28 -23.17
CA LEU A 466 -0.88 -0.45 -21.98
C LEU A 466 -1.11 -1.28 -20.70
N PHE A 467 -0.87 -2.59 -20.79
CA PHE A 467 -0.99 -3.49 -19.65
C PHE A 467 -0.19 -2.96 -18.46
N ASN A 468 -0.83 -2.86 -17.29
CA ASN A 468 -0.22 -2.36 -16.06
C ASN A 468 0.40 -0.94 -16.17
N ALA A 469 -0.02 -0.13 -17.15
CA ALA A 469 0.44 1.26 -17.29
C ALA A 469 -0.23 2.17 -16.24
N ASP A 470 0.47 3.23 -15.84
CA ASP A 470 -0.02 4.22 -14.88
C ASP A 470 -0.44 5.52 -15.59
N PHE A 471 -1.73 5.81 -15.56
CA PHE A 471 -2.36 7.04 -16.05
C PHE A 471 -2.99 7.85 -14.90
N GLY A 472 -2.56 7.61 -13.66
CA GLY A 472 -3.10 8.29 -12.49
C GLY A 472 -3.06 9.81 -12.67
N ARG A 473 -4.20 10.48 -12.45
CA ARG A 473 -4.36 11.94 -12.64
C ARG A 473 -4.00 12.46 -14.04
N ALA A 474 -3.79 11.60 -15.04
CA ALA A 474 -3.50 12.02 -16.40
C ALA A 474 -4.74 12.64 -17.05
N ASN A 475 -4.52 13.60 -17.96
CA ASN A 475 -5.60 14.15 -18.79
C ASN A 475 -5.67 13.37 -20.10
N LEU A 476 -6.63 12.44 -20.20
CA LEU A 476 -6.94 11.62 -21.38
C LEU A 476 -8.24 12.11 -22.06
N ASN A 477 -8.62 13.37 -21.87
CA ASN A 477 -9.84 13.92 -22.43
C ASN A 477 -9.83 13.78 -23.96
N GLU A 478 -10.91 13.24 -24.53
CA GLU A 478 -11.03 12.92 -25.97
C GLU A 478 -9.94 11.97 -26.52
N ALA A 479 -9.22 11.22 -25.68
CA ALA A 479 -8.23 10.25 -26.14
C ALA A 479 -8.87 9.09 -26.93
N VAL A 480 -8.13 8.55 -27.91
CA VAL A 480 -8.55 7.39 -28.70
C VAL A 480 -7.86 6.14 -28.15
N LEU A 481 -8.58 5.33 -27.37
CA LEU A 481 -8.12 4.11 -26.70
C LEU A 481 -8.85 2.86 -27.24
N LYS A 482 -9.46 2.96 -28.42
CA LYS A 482 -10.23 1.87 -29.04
C LYS A 482 -9.35 0.61 -29.15
N ASN A 483 -9.88 -0.53 -28.69
CA ASN A 483 -9.20 -1.83 -28.68
C ASN A 483 -7.82 -1.84 -27.97
N ALA A 484 -7.50 -0.85 -27.13
CA ALA A 484 -6.26 -0.85 -26.36
C ALA A 484 -6.32 -1.89 -25.24
N ASN A 485 -5.18 -2.48 -24.90
CA ASN A 485 -5.04 -3.32 -23.70
C ASN A 485 -4.66 -2.44 -22.51
N LEU A 486 -5.62 -2.13 -21.65
CA LEU A 486 -5.47 -1.39 -20.39
C LEU A 486 -5.67 -2.32 -19.18
N ALA A 487 -5.54 -3.64 -19.35
CA ALA A 487 -5.72 -4.57 -18.25
C ALA A 487 -4.72 -4.24 -17.12
N ARG A 488 -5.23 -4.18 -15.89
CA ARG A 488 -4.50 -3.74 -14.68
C ARG A 488 -3.93 -2.33 -14.73
N ALA A 489 -4.31 -1.50 -15.70
CA ALA A 489 -3.84 -0.12 -15.74
C ALA A 489 -4.37 0.68 -14.53
N TYR A 490 -3.55 1.60 -14.04
CA TYR A 490 -3.93 2.53 -12.98
C TYR A 490 -4.46 3.83 -13.60
N LEU A 491 -5.77 4.05 -13.54
CA LEU A 491 -6.48 5.20 -14.12
C LEU A 491 -7.16 6.06 -13.04
N SER A 492 -6.83 5.85 -11.77
CA SER A 492 -7.47 6.58 -10.67
C SER A 492 -7.29 8.08 -10.83
N HIS A 493 -8.37 8.85 -10.66
CA HIS A 493 -8.42 10.30 -10.88
C HIS A 493 -8.04 10.78 -12.30
N ALA A 494 -7.88 9.89 -13.28
CA ALA A 494 -7.64 10.29 -14.66
C ALA A 494 -8.89 11.00 -15.24
N ASP A 495 -8.67 11.97 -16.12
CA ASP A 495 -9.77 12.55 -16.91
C ASP A 495 -9.92 11.79 -18.22
N LEU A 496 -10.91 10.90 -18.29
CA LEU A 496 -11.29 10.14 -19.49
C LEU A 496 -12.53 10.76 -20.16
N GLY A 497 -12.85 12.02 -19.87
CA GLY A 497 -14.01 12.71 -20.44
C GLY A 497 -14.04 12.59 -21.97
N ASN A 498 -15.16 12.14 -22.51
CA ASN A 498 -15.35 11.89 -23.95
C ASN A 498 -14.32 10.96 -24.63
N ALA A 499 -13.50 10.22 -23.87
CA ALA A 499 -12.52 9.30 -24.45
C ALA A 499 -13.22 8.13 -25.16
N ASN A 500 -12.61 7.62 -26.23
CA ASN A 500 -13.11 6.49 -26.98
C ASN A 500 -12.41 5.19 -26.53
N LEU A 501 -13.05 4.41 -25.68
CA LEU A 501 -12.57 3.13 -25.12
C LEU A 501 -13.33 1.93 -25.72
N ARG A 502 -13.94 2.07 -26.90
CA ARG A 502 -14.71 0.98 -27.52
C ARG A 502 -13.83 -0.26 -27.68
N GLY A 503 -14.29 -1.39 -27.17
CA GLY A 503 -13.56 -2.66 -27.27
C GLY A 503 -12.23 -2.73 -26.51
N ALA A 504 -11.92 -1.76 -25.65
CA ALA A 504 -10.72 -1.80 -24.82
C ALA A 504 -10.84 -2.88 -23.74
N ASP A 505 -9.71 -3.50 -23.41
CA ASP A 505 -9.60 -4.39 -22.25
C ASP A 505 -9.22 -3.55 -21.03
N LEU A 506 -10.14 -3.40 -20.08
CA LEU A 506 -9.97 -2.71 -18.80
C LEU A 506 -10.06 -3.70 -17.64
N SER A 507 -9.86 -5.00 -17.89
CA SER A 507 -9.96 -6.02 -16.86
C SER A 507 -8.98 -5.73 -15.71
N TYR A 508 -9.49 -5.76 -14.48
CA TYR A 508 -8.75 -5.44 -13.26
C TYR A 508 -8.11 -4.03 -13.23
N ALA A 509 -8.52 -3.11 -14.11
CA ALA A 509 -8.03 -1.73 -14.09
C ALA A 509 -8.58 -0.97 -12.88
N TYR A 510 -7.81 0.00 -12.38
CA TYR A 510 -8.20 0.86 -11.25
C TYR A 510 -8.74 2.19 -11.78
N LEU A 511 -10.05 2.38 -11.82
CA LEU A 511 -10.70 3.60 -12.31
C LEU A 511 -11.32 4.44 -11.19
N SER A 512 -11.00 4.17 -9.92
CA SER A 512 -11.55 4.90 -8.77
C SER A 512 -11.39 6.41 -8.95
N ASN A 513 -12.49 7.16 -8.86
CA ASN A 513 -12.54 8.62 -9.04
C ASN A 513 -12.11 9.14 -10.43
N ALA A 514 -11.91 8.28 -11.44
CA ALA A 514 -11.73 8.72 -12.82
C ALA A 514 -12.99 9.42 -13.34
N ASN A 515 -12.81 10.49 -14.12
CA ASN A 515 -13.91 11.14 -14.82
C ASN A 515 -14.23 10.38 -16.11
N LEU A 516 -15.36 9.70 -16.14
CA LEU A 516 -15.83 8.93 -17.30
C LEU A 516 -17.00 9.60 -18.05
N ARG A 517 -17.28 10.88 -17.74
CA ARG A 517 -18.40 11.60 -18.35
C ARG A 517 -18.29 11.60 -19.87
N GLY A 518 -19.26 10.98 -20.54
CA GLY A 518 -19.32 10.87 -22.00
C GLY A 518 -18.31 9.91 -22.62
N ALA A 519 -17.49 9.22 -21.81
CA ALA A 519 -16.57 8.19 -22.31
C ALA A 519 -17.33 7.05 -22.98
N ASN A 520 -16.81 6.51 -24.07
CA ASN A 520 -17.44 5.43 -24.82
C ASN A 520 -16.81 4.07 -24.45
N LEU A 521 -17.50 3.31 -23.59
CA LEU A 521 -17.12 1.98 -23.11
C LEU A 521 -17.89 0.85 -23.83
N CYS A 522 -18.53 1.12 -24.98
CA CYS A 522 -19.28 0.10 -25.71
C CYS A 522 -18.37 -1.09 -26.08
N GLY A 523 -18.75 -2.29 -25.65
CA GLY A 523 -17.97 -3.51 -25.90
C GLY A 523 -16.64 -3.61 -25.15
N ALA A 524 -16.35 -2.72 -24.21
CA ALA A 524 -15.16 -2.83 -23.36
C ALA A 524 -15.32 -3.96 -22.33
N ASP A 525 -14.20 -4.54 -21.89
CA ASP A 525 -14.17 -5.53 -20.82
C ASP A 525 -13.74 -4.88 -19.50
N LEU A 526 -14.64 -4.76 -18.53
CA LEU A 526 -14.35 -4.21 -17.20
C LEU A 526 -14.22 -5.29 -16.13
N THR A 527 -14.07 -6.57 -16.47
CA THR A 527 -14.05 -7.67 -15.50
C THR A 527 -13.06 -7.40 -14.36
N GLY A 528 -13.56 -7.35 -13.11
CA GLY A 528 -12.74 -7.09 -11.93
C GLY A 528 -12.21 -5.65 -11.80
N ALA A 529 -12.55 -4.74 -12.71
CA ALA A 529 -12.15 -3.34 -12.63
C ALA A 529 -12.73 -2.65 -11.39
N LYS A 530 -11.94 -1.76 -10.78
CA LYS A 530 -12.38 -0.94 -9.65
C LYS A 530 -13.00 0.35 -10.17
N ILE A 531 -14.30 0.33 -10.33
CA ILE A 531 -15.12 1.45 -10.82
C ILE A 531 -16.45 1.42 -10.05
N SER A 532 -16.93 2.57 -9.60
CA SER A 532 -18.24 2.64 -8.93
C SER A 532 -19.39 2.60 -9.94
N GLU A 533 -20.58 2.21 -9.49
CA GLU A 533 -21.76 2.22 -10.36
C GLU A 533 -22.10 3.64 -10.84
N GLU A 534 -21.91 4.65 -9.97
CA GLU A 534 -22.13 6.05 -10.31
C GLU A 534 -21.16 6.53 -11.39
N GLN A 535 -19.88 6.13 -11.32
CA GLN A 535 -18.91 6.47 -12.37
C GLN A 535 -19.29 5.83 -13.70
N LEU A 536 -19.64 4.54 -13.67
CA LEU A 536 -20.02 3.81 -14.87
C LEU A 536 -21.30 4.38 -15.51
N ALA A 537 -22.25 4.86 -14.71
CA ALA A 537 -23.48 5.50 -15.18
C ALA A 537 -23.23 6.81 -15.96
N THR A 538 -22.08 7.46 -15.77
CA THR A 538 -21.71 8.66 -16.56
C THR A 538 -21.10 8.33 -17.92
N ALA A 539 -20.76 7.08 -18.17
CA ALA A 539 -20.19 6.59 -19.42
C ALA A 539 -21.27 5.99 -20.33
N ARG A 540 -20.95 5.87 -21.61
CA ARG A 540 -21.78 5.18 -22.59
C ARG A 540 -21.38 3.71 -22.65
N THR A 541 -22.27 2.81 -22.26
CA THR A 541 -22.12 1.36 -22.36
C THR A 541 -23.15 0.76 -23.33
N ASN A 542 -23.00 -0.51 -23.71
CA ASN A 542 -24.01 -1.26 -24.46
C ASN A 542 -24.05 -2.74 -24.03
N TRP A 543 -24.91 -3.54 -24.67
CA TRP A 543 -25.06 -4.98 -24.36
C TRP A 543 -23.77 -5.80 -24.48
N ALA A 544 -22.79 -5.32 -25.25
CA ALA A 544 -21.51 -6.01 -25.43
C ALA A 544 -20.49 -5.64 -24.34
N THR A 545 -20.72 -4.60 -23.55
CA THR A 545 -19.85 -4.20 -22.43
C THR A 545 -19.93 -5.24 -21.31
N ILE A 546 -18.78 -5.72 -20.86
CA ILE A 546 -18.68 -6.62 -19.70
C ILE A 546 -18.46 -5.74 -18.47
N HIS A 547 -19.33 -5.86 -17.47
CA HIS A 547 -19.28 -5.09 -16.22
C HIS A 547 -18.21 -5.62 -15.25
N PRO A 548 -17.90 -4.88 -14.18
CA PRO A 548 -16.98 -5.33 -13.12
C PRO A 548 -17.24 -6.72 -12.55
N SER A 549 -18.50 -7.14 -12.54
CA SER A 549 -18.93 -8.47 -12.11
C SER A 549 -18.56 -9.61 -13.08
N GLY A 550 -18.02 -9.30 -14.26
CA GLY A 550 -17.76 -10.26 -15.34
C GLY A 550 -19.00 -10.61 -16.17
N ARG A 551 -20.16 -10.00 -15.86
CA ARG A 551 -21.41 -10.20 -16.61
C ARG A 551 -21.60 -9.10 -17.63
N ARG A 552 -22.27 -9.43 -18.75
CA ARG A 552 -22.74 -8.40 -19.69
C ARG A 552 -23.99 -7.73 -19.12
N GLY A 553 -24.15 -6.43 -19.37
CA GLY A 553 -25.33 -5.68 -18.94
C GLY A 553 -26.59 -6.25 -19.61
N PHE A 554 -27.56 -6.67 -18.80
CA PHE A 554 -28.92 -6.92 -19.27
C PHE A 554 -29.68 -5.59 -19.24
N TRP A 555 -30.40 -5.30 -20.32
CA TRP A 555 -31.24 -4.11 -20.45
C TRP A 555 -32.55 -4.30 -19.72
#